data_AF-Q5FVF9-F1
#
_entry.id   AF-Q5FVF9-F1
#
_cell.length_a   1.000
_cell.length_b   1.000
_cell.length_c   1.000
_cell.angle_alpha   90.00
_cell.angle_beta   90.00
_cell.angle_gamma   90.00
#
_symmetry.space_group_name_H-M   'P 1'
#
loop_
_entity.id
_entity.type
_entity.pdbx_description
1 polymer ?
#
loop_
_entity_poly.entity_id
_entity_poly.type
_entity_poly.pdbx_seq_one_letter_code
_entity_poly.pdbx_strand_id
1 'polypeptide(L)'
;MSGARTAHALVFLLGCSALALGVCSASLEHGEAEYYVAAVYEHRSVLSPNPLELSSRQQALELMKQNLDVYEQQVMAAAQKGAHIIVFPEDGIHGFNFTRTSIYPFLDLMPSPRLVSWNPCLEPFRFNDTEVLQRLSCMAIKGKMFLVANLGTKQPCLGSDPGCPQDGRYQFNTNVAFSDNGTLVGRYRKHNLYFEEAFDSPADVDLTTFDTPFAGKFGMFTCFDILFFDPAVRLLRDFEVKHIAYPTAWMNQLPLLAAIEIQKAFATAFGVTVLAANIHHPTLGMTGSGIHTPLKSFWYHNMDDPEGHLIIARVATNPQGLVGTENTTSEMDPSHRKFLKVLSGDPYCEKDAQEVRCDEAAKWNLNAPPTFHSEMMYDNFTLVPVWGKEGHLQVCSNSLCCHLLFERPALSKELYALGVFDGLHTVHGTYYVQACALVKCGGAGFETCGQEISEAEGLFDFHLWGNFSTLYVFPLFLTSGMTLDTPDQLGWESDHYFLRKRGLSSGLVTAALYGRLYERN
;
A
#
# COMPACT_ATOMS: atom_id res chain seq x y z
N MET A 1 1.98 -74.71 1.51
CA MET A 1 1.49 -76.06 1.13
C MET A 1 0.57 -75.89 -0.08
N SER A 2 0.94 -76.52 -1.20
CA SER A 2 0.14 -77.03 -2.35
C SER A 2 -1.04 -76.18 -2.87
N GLY A 3 -1.19 -75.85 -4.15
CA GLY A 3 -0.53 -76.37 -5.35
C GLY A 3 -1.18 -75.76 -6.60
N ALA A 4 -0.36 -75.60 -7.64
CA ALA A 4 -0.72 -75.13 -8.96
C ALA A 4 -1.53 -76.15 -9.78
N ARG A 5 -2.22 -75.71 -10.84
CA ARG A 5 -2.28 -76.44 -12.12
C ARG A 5 -2.63 -75.53 -13.31
N THR A 6 -1.77 -75.69 -14.30
CA THR A 6 -1.56 -75.04 -15.61
C THR A 6 -2.36 -75.68 -16.75
N ALA A 7 -2.61 -74.93 -17.84
CA ALA A 7 -2.38 -75.27 -19.27
C ALA A 7 -3.18 -74.30 -20.17
N HIS A 8 -2.53 -73.42 -20.97
CA HIS A 8 -2.20 -73.56 -22.41
C HIS A 8 -3.46 -73.78 -23.30
N ALA A 9 -3.78 -73.00 -24.33
CA ALA A 9 -2.96 -72.61 -25.48
C ALA A 9 -3.75 -71.69 -26.46
N LEU A 10 -3.06 -70.71 -27.12
CA LEU A 10 -3.03 -70.40 -28.58
C LEU A 10 -4.40 -70.22 -29.35
N VAL A 11 -4.70 -69.24 -30.22
CA VAL A 11 -4.03 -68.18 -31.02
C VAL A 11 -5.12 -67.25 -31.64
N PHE A 12 -4.69 -66.10 -32.15
CA PHE A 12 -5.15 -65.40 -33.37
C PHE A 12 -6.08 -64.15 -33.25
N LEU A 13 -5.40 -62.99 -33.22
CA LEU A 13 -5.47 -61.85 -34.16
C LEU A 13 -6.77 -61.02 -34.35
N LEU A 14 -6.52 -59.70 -34.33
CA LEU A 14 -7.14 -58.57 -35.08
C LEU A 14 -8.20 -57.70 -34.38
N GLY A 15 -7.81 -56.43 -34.16
CA GLY A 15 -8.63 -55.20 -34.20
C GLY A 15 -9.68 -55.05 -33.09
N CYS A 16 -9.94 -53.89 -32.47
CA CYS A 16 -9.62 -52.50 -32.73
C CYS A 16 -9.63 -51.78 -31.38
N SER A 17 -8.82 -50.73 -31.31
CA SER A 17 -8.78 -49.71 -30.27
C SER A 17 -10.12 -48.99 -30.09
N ALA A 18 -10.62 -48.92 -28.86
CA ALA A 18 -11.53 -47.88 -28.40
C ALA A 18 -11.16 -47.52 -26.95
N LEU A 19 -10.30 -46.51 -26.80
CA LEU A 19 -10.03 -45.82 -25.55
C LEU A 19 -11.28 -44.99 -25.20
N ALA A 20 -11.90 -45.32 -24.08
CA ALA A 20 -12.98 -44.56 -23.49
C ALA A 20 -12.44 -43.21 -22.98
N LEU A 21 -12.71 -42.15 -23.74
CA LEU A 21 -12.58 -40.76 -23.29
C LEU A 21 -13.73 -40.45 -22.33
N GLY A 22 -13.42 -40.48 -21.04
CA GLY A 22 -14.25 -39.86 -20.00
C GLY A 22 -14.16 -38.35 -20.13
N VAL A 23 -15.16 -37.74 -20.74
CA VAL A 23 -15.37 -36.29 -20.73
C VAL A 23 -15.88 -35.91 -19.34
N CYS A 24 -14.98 -35.54 -18.43
CA CYS A 24 -15.34 -34.77 -17.26
C CYS A 24 -15.56 -33.32 -17.70
N SER A 25 -16.82 -32.98 -17.94
CA SER A 25 -17.30 -31.61 -17.94
C SER A 25 -17.06 -31.00 -16.55
N ALA A 26 -15.92 -30.34 -16.38
CA ALA A 26 -15.69 -29.44 -15.26
C ALA A 26 -16.57 -28.21 -15.49
N SER A 27 -17.72 -28.20 -14.82
CA SER A 27 -18.50 -26.99 -14.60
C SER A 27 -17.61 -25.99 -13.84
N LEU A 28 -17.27 -24.86 -14.49
CA LEU A 28 -16.79 -23.67 -13.80
C LEU A 28 -17.91 -23.17 -12.88
N GLU A 29 -17.96 -23.67 -11.65
CA GLU A 29 -18.66 -22.98 -10.57
C GLU A 29 -17.95 -21.65 -10.34
N HIS A 30 -18.52 -20.56 -10.86
CA HIS A 30 -18.19 -19.22 -10.39
C HIS A 30 -18.66 -19.15 -8.93
N GLY A 31 -17.78 -19.51 -8.00
CA GLY A 31 -18.02 -19.33 -6.57
C GLY A 31 -18.35 -17.87 -6.31
N GLU A 32 -19.54 -17.63 -5.77
CA GLU A 32 -19.98 -16.30 -5.34
C GLU A 32 -18.91 -15.76 -4.38
N ALA A 33 -18.19 -14.72 -4.78
CA ALA A 33 -17.09 -14.20 -3.98
C ALA A 33 -17.63 -13.82 -2.59
N GLU A 34 -17.07 -14.39 -1.53
CA GLU A 34 -17.42 -14.00 -0.17
C GLU A 34 -16.95 -12.55 0.06
N TYR A 35 -17.76 -11.76 0.77
CA TYR A 35 -17.45 -10.36 1.10
C TYR A 35 -17.60 -10.13 2.60
N TYR A 36 -16.80 -9.21 3.13
CA TYR A 36 -16.99 -8.61 4.45
C TYR A 36 -17.16 -7.09 4.33
N VAL A 37 -17.62 -6.44 5.39
CA VAL A 37 -17.76 -4.97 5.44
C VAL A 37 -16.64 -4.43 6.31
N ALA A 38 -15.79 -3.58 5.74
CA ALA A 38 -14.71 -2.91 6.43
C ALA A 38 -15.05 -1.44 6.66
N ALA A 39 -14.55 -0.88 7.76
CA ALA A 39 -14.59 0.54 8.06
C ALA A 39 -13.17 1.08 8.37
N VAL A 40 -12.89 2.30 7.94
CA VAL A 40 -11.71 3.06 8.36
C VAL A 40 -12.16 4.47 8.71
N TYR A 41 -11.54 5.06 9.73
CA TYR A 41 -11.89 6.41 10.16
C TYR A 41 -10.70 7.35 10.03
N GLU A 42 -10.86 8.38 9.21
CA GLU A 42 -9.98 9.53 9.15
C GLU A 42 -10.28 10.45 10.34
N HIS A 43 -9.36 10.57 11.30
CA HIS A 43 -9.66 11.21 12.60
C HIS A 43 -9.04 12.58 12.75
N ARG A 44 -9.87 13.59 13.03
CA ARG A 44 -9.43 14.90 13.50
C ARG A 44 -9.13 14.85 14.99
N SER A 45 -7.89 14.49 15.33
CA SER A 45 -7.49 14.31 16.73
C SER A 45 -7.43 15.61 17.51
N VAL A 46 -7.92 15.57 18.76
CA VAL A 46 -7.68 16.60 19.76
C VAL A 46 -6.25 16.41 20.28
N LEU A 47 -5.38 17.39 20.01
CA LEU A 47 -3.97 17.36 20.36
C LEU A 47 -3.69 18.08 21.68
N SER A 48 -2.61 17.69 22.36
CA SER A 48 -2.09 18.47 23.48
C SER A 48 -1.57 19.83 22.96
N PRO A 49 -1.96 20.97 23.56
CA PRO A 49 -1.42 22.27 23.16
C PRO A 49 0.08 22.40 23.48
N ASN A 50 0.56 21.70 24.51
CA ASN A 50 1.95 21.71 24.96
C ASN A 50 2.47 20.27 25.12
N PRO A 51 2.78 19.55 24.04
CA PRO A 51 3.19 18.13 24.12
C PRO A 51 4.54 17.92 24.82
N LEU A 52 5.34 18.98 25.01
CA LEU A 52 6.60 18.94 25.76
C LEU A 52 6.40 19.13 27.28
N GLU A 53 5.23 19.59 27.71
CA GLU A 53 4.92 19.82 29.13
C GLU A 53 4.46 18.53 29.81
N LEU A 54 4.93 18.29 31.04
CA LEU A 54 4.54 17.11 31.80
C LEU A 54 3.13 17.28 32.37
N SER A 55 2.17 16.57 31.79
CA SER A 55 0.80 16.46 32.32
C SER A 55 0.71 15.39 33.42
N SER A 56 -0.30 15.46 34.28
CA SER A 56 -0.67 14.33 35.16
C SER A 56 -1.35 13.21 34.35
N ARG A 57 -1.32 11.97 34.85
CA ARG A 57 -2.06 10.85 34.23
C ARG A 57 -3.55 11.15 34.08
N GLN A 58 -4.14 11.85 35.06
CA GLN A 58 -5.54 12.26 34.99
C GLN A 58 -5.79 13.21 33.81
N GLN A 59 -4.97 14.26 33.64
CA GLN A 59 -5.10 15.19 32.51
C GLN A 59 -4.88 14.48 31.16
N ALA A 60 -3.90 13.58 31.09
CA ALA A 60 -3.65 12.78 29.89
C ALA A 60 -4.86 11.90 29.54
N LEU A 61 -5.46 11.23 30.52
CA LEU A 61 -6.69 10.44 30.34
C LEU A 61 -7.89 11.31 29.93
N GLU A 62 -8.03 12.52 30.46
CA GLU A 62 -9.09 13.46 30.09
C GLU A 62 -8.98 13.90 28.61
N LEU A 63 -7.76 14.10 28.10
CA LEU A 63 -7.52 14.38 26.68
C LEU A 63 -7.82 13.15 25.82
N MET A 64 -7.22 12.00 26.15
CA MET A 64 -7.43 10.76 25.39
C MET A 64 -8.91 10.34 25.39
N LYS A 65 -9.63 10.62 26.47
CA LYS A 65 -11.08 10.40 26.56
C LYS A 65 -11.84 11.15 25.47
N GLN A 66 -11.48 12.38 25.14
CA GLN A 66 -12.15 13.17 24.09
C GLN A 66 -11.99 12.51 22.72
N ASN A 67 -10.79 12.03 22.39
CA ASN A 67 -10.54 11.29 21.16
C ASN A 67 -11.29 9.95 21.14
N LEU A 68 -11.28 9.22 22.26
CA LEU A 68 -12.00 7.95 22.41
C LEU A 68 -13.53 8.14 22.34
N ASP A 69 -14.08 9.26 22.83
CA ASP A 69 -15.51 9.58 22.68
C ASP A 69 -15.91 9.65 21.20
N VAL A 70 -15.06 10.23 20.34
CA VAL A 70 -15.26 10.25 18.89
C VAL A 70 -15.15 8.83 18.32
N TYR A 71 -14.15 8.04 18.72
CA TYR A 71 -14.02 6.66 18.26
C TYR A 71 -15.27 5.84 18.56
N GLU A 72 -15.82 5.96 19.76
CA GLU A 72 -17.04 5.25 20.14
C GLU A 72 -18.23 5.60 19.25
N GLN A 73 -18.38 6.88 18.87
CA GLN A 73 -19.41 7.32 17.93
C GLN A 73 -19.23 6.66 16.56
N GLN A 74 -17.99 6.58 16.06
CA GLN A 74 -17.70 5.97 14.77
C GLN A 74 -17.88 4.45 14.79
N VAL A 75 -17.55 3.77 15.90
CA VAL A 75 -17.85 2.35 16.09
C VAL A 75 -19.37 2.12 16.01
N MET A 76 -20.18 2.98 16.64
CA MET A 76 -21.64 2.85 16.56
C MET A 76 -22.16 3.11 15.14
N ALA A 77 -21.63 4.12 14.45
CA ALA A 77 -21.99 4.42 13.06
C ALA A 77 -21.63 3.27 12.10
N ALA A 78 -20.43 2.69 12.26
CA ALA A 78 -19.98 1.53 11.49
C ALA A 78 -20.82 0.27 11.80
N ALA A 79 -21.19 0.05 13.06
CA ALA A 79 -22.01 -1.08 13.48
C ALA A 79 -23.41 -1.02 12.85
N GLN A 80 -24.01 0.17 12.76
CA GLN A 80 -25.29 0.38 12.08
C GLN A 80 -25.25 0.03 10.59
N LYS A 81 -24.06 0.02 9.97
CA LYS A 81 -23.83 -0.37 8.57
C LYS A 81 -23.32 -1.81 8.43
N GLY A 82 -23.26 -2.57 9.52
CA GLY A 82 -22.83 -3.97 9.53
C GLY A 82 -21.33 -4.17 9.29
N ALA A 83 -20.50 -3.18 9.68
CA ALA A 83 -19.04 -3.33 9.63
C ALA A 83 -18.57 -4.50 10.52
N HIS A 84 -17.71 -5.34 9.97
CA HIS A 84 -17.09 -6.48 10.65
C HIS A 84 -15.76 -6.11 11.31
N ILE A 85 -15.11 -5.06 10.79
CA ILE A 85 -13.85 -4.50 11.31
C ILE A 85 -13.84 -2.98 11.12
N ILE A 86 -13.27 -2.27 12.09
CA ILE A 86 -12.94 -0.84 12.00
C ILE A 86 -11.47 -0.59 12.35
N VAL A 87 -10.80 0.27 11.58
CA VAL A 87 -9.42 0.71 11.82
C VAL A 87 -9.39 2.20 12.15
N PHE A 88 -8.64 2.56 13.18
CA PHE A 88 -8.38 3.93 13.61
C PHE A 88 -6.91 4.34 13.36
N PRO A 89 -6.62 5.65 13.26
CA PRO A 89 -5.29 6.13 12.89
C PRO A 89 -4.21 5.93 13.95
N GLU A 90 -2.95 6.05 13.52
CA GLU A 90 -1.79 6.23 14.38
C GLU A 90 -1.90 7.54 15.15
N ASP A 91 -1.46 7.56 16.42
CA ASP A 91 -1.47 8.75 17.28
C ASP A 91 -2.85 9.42 17.47
N GLY A 92 -3.94 8.80 17.01
CA GLY A 92 -5.26 9.41 17.05
C GLY A 92 -5.85 9.55 18.45
N ILE A 93 -5.27 8.88 19.44
CA ILE A 93 -5.70 8.94 20.84
C ILE A 93 -4.95 10.02 21.64
N HIS A 94 -3.62 10.12 21.48
CA HIS A 94 -2.77 11.01 22.28
C HIS A 94 -2.07 12.13 21.50
N GLY A 95 -1.96 12.04 20.18
CA GLY A 95 -1.21 12.98 19.34
C GLY A 95 0.30 12.71 19.29
N PHE A 96 1.06 13.66 18.76
CA PHE A 96 2.50 13.54 18.46
C PHE A 96 3.33 14.66 19.13
N ASN A 97 4.64 14.70 18.86
CA ASN A 97 5.62 15.70 19.34
C ASN A 97 5.93 15.66 20.86
N PHE A 98 5.79 14.50 21.49
CA PHE A 98 6.16 14.31 22.89
C PHE A 98 7.65 13.98 23.06
N THR A 99 8.15 14.15 24.28
CA THR A 99 9.41 13.56 24.75
C THR A 99 9.15 12.24 25.48
N ARG A 100 10.19 11.45 25.75
CA ARG A 100 10.06 10.23 26.59
C ARG A 100 9.40 10.50 27.93
N THR A 101 9.65 11.66 28.54
CA THR A 101 9.09 12.05 29.84
C THR A 101 7.66 12.56 29.72
N SER A 102 7.39 13.46 28.77
CA SER A 102 6.07 14.09 28.63
C SER A 102 5.01 13.14 28.07
N ILE A 103 5.39 12.10 27.31
CA ILE A 103 4.44 11.09 26.84
C ILE A 103 4.05 10.09 27.93
N TYR A 104 4.88 9.86 28.94
CA TYR A 104 4.69 8.78 29.93
C TYR A 104 3.28 8.74 30.56
N PRO A 105 2.65 9.88 30.93
CA PRO A 105 1.28 9.92 31.42
C PRO A 105 0.21 9.45 30.42
N PHE A 106 0.49 9.42 29.12
CA PHE A 106 -0.41 8.97 28.06
C PHE A 106 -0.29 7.47 27.79
N LEU A 107 0.74 6.79 28.30
CA LEU A 107 1.02 5.39 27.99
C LEU A 107 0.22 4.41 28.85
N ASP A 108 -0.41 3.43 28.21
CA ASP A 108 -0.99 2.27 28.89
C ASP A 108 0.08 1.19 29.13
N LEU A 109 -0.02 0.48 30.26
CA LEU A 109 0.79 -0.71 30.52
C LEU A 109 0.37 -1.81 29.54
N MET A 110 1.34 -2.34 28.80
CA MET A 110 1.09 -3.44 27.89
C MET A 110 1.73 -4.75 28.40
N PRO A 111 0.93 -5.71 28.90
CA PRO A 111 1.46 -6.97 29.41
C PRO A 111 2.20 -7.75 28.31
N SER A 112 3.14 -8.61 28.72
CA SER A 112 3.85 -9.46 27.76
C SER A 112 2.89 -10.45 27.10
N PRO A 113 2.89 -10.56 25.75
CA PRO A 113 1.87 -11.27 24.98
C PRO A 113 1.90 -12.78 25.20
N ARG A 114 2.98 -13.33 25.78
CA ARG A 114 3.11 -14.76 26.06
C ARG A 114 2.29 -15.22 27.26
N LEU A 115 1.71 -14.31 28.03
CA LEU A 115 1.21 -14.65 29.35
C LEU A 115 -0.28 -14.95 29.39
N VAL A 116 -1.16 -14.37 28.56
CA VAL A 116 -2.59 -14.68 28.66
C VAL A 116 -3.45 -14.21 27.49
N SER A 117 -4.51 -14.96 27.18
CA SER A 117 -5.74 -14.38 26.60
C SER A 117 -6.34 -13.39 27.60
N TRP A 118 -6.53 -12.14 27.17
CA TRP A 118 -7.01 -11.06 28.02
C TRP A 118 -8.12 -10.28 27.32
N ASN A 119 -9.21 -10.06 28.06
CA ASN A 119 -10.30 -9.18 27.65
C ASN A 119 -10.34 -7.98 28.61
N PRO A 120 -9.73 -6.84 28.24
CA PRO A 120 -9.67 -5.68 29.11
C PRO A 120 -11.03 -5.18 29.60
N CYS A 121 -12.08 -5.29 28.79
CA CYS A 121 -13.42 -4.85 29.18
C CYS A 121 -14.04 -5.71 30.28
N LEU A 122 -13.86 -7.04 30.20
CA LEU A 122 -14.42 -7.99 31.16
C LEU A 122 -13.50 -8.21 32.38
N GLU A 123 -12.21 -7.94 32.24
CA GLU A 123 -11.18 -8.10 33.28
C GLU A 123 -10.42 -6.77 33.55
N PRO A 124 -11.11 -5.66 33.90
CA PRO A 124 -10.47 -4.34 33.98
C PRO A 124 -9.46 -4.21 35.12
N PHE A 125 -9.60 -4.99 36.19
CA PHE A 125 -8.71 -4.91 37.37
C PHE A 125 -7.52 -5.87 37.28
N ARG A 126 -7.32 -6.54 36.14
CA ARG A 126 -6.24 -7.53 35.98
C ARG A 126 -4.87 -6.88 35.93
N PHE A 127 -4.79 -5.71 35.30
CA PHE A 127 -3.59 -4.90 35.18
C PHE A 127 -3.97 -3.44 35.47
N ASN A 128 -3.06 -2.71 36.11
CA ASN A 128 -3.21 -1.28 36.35
C ASN A 128 -2.71 -0.49 35.14
N ASP A 129 -3.10 0.78 35.04
CA ASP A 129 -2.71 1.71 33.96
C ASP A 129 -3.13 1.20 32.56
N THR A 130 -4.34 0.67 32.41
CA THR A 130 -4.85 0.12 31.14
C THR A 130 -6.18 0.74 30.69
N GLU A 131 -6.48 1.96 31.10
CA GLU A 131 -7.78 2.59 30.89
C GLU A 131 -8.15 2.74 29.39
N VAL A 132 -7.17 3.02 28.53
CA VAL A 132 -7.39 3.15 27.08
C VAL A 132 -7.68 1.78 26.47
N LEU A 133 -6.89 0.75 26.83
CA LEU A 133 -7.09 -0.64 26.37
C LEU A 133 -8.46 -1.20 26.81
N GLN A 134 -8.87 -0.94 28.06
CA GLN A 134 -10.20 -1.29 28.57
C GLN A 134 -11.30 -0.67 27.71
N ARG A 135 -11.17 0.63 27.42
CA ARG A 135 -12.16 1.36 26.67
C ARG A 135 -12.27 0.86 25.22
N LEU A 136 -11.16 0.62 24.53
CA LEU A 136 -11.13 0.06 23.18
C LEU A 136 -11.73 -1.36 23.12
N SER A 137 -11.40 -2.21 24.10
CA SER A 137 -12.00 -3.55 24.24
C SER A 137 -13.52 -3.49 24.41
N CYS A 138 -14.02 -2.58 25.27
CA CYS A 138 -15.46 -2.40 25.44
C CYS A 138 -16.16 -1.86 24.18
N MET A 139 -15.50 -0.98 23.42
CA MET A 139 -16.03 -0.52 22.13
C MET A 139 -16.20 -1.68 21.14
N ALA A 140 -15.22 -2.59 21.06
CA ALA A 140 -15.31 -3.76 20.18
C ALA A 140 -16.52 -4.64 20.53
N ILE A 141 -16.75 -4.90 21.82
CA ILE A 141 -17.95 -5.62 22.32
C ILE A 141 -19.23 -4.89 21.93
N LYS A 142 -19.29 -3.59 22.18
CA LYS A 142 -20.49 -2.77 21.92
C LYS A 142 -20.81 -2.72 20.42
N GLY A 143 -19.79 -2.61 19.59
CA GLY A 143 -19.89 -2.60 18.13
C GLY A 143 -20.11 -3.99 17.51
N LYS A 144 -19.82 -5.07 18.24
CA LYS A 144 -19.78 -6.46 17.75
C LYS A 144 -18.94 -6.58 16.48
N MET A 145 -17.77 -5.95 16.49
CA MET A 145 -16.84 -5.91 15.36
C MET A 145 -15.41 -5.96 15.85
N PHE A 146 -14.50 -6.38 14.98
CA PHE A 146 -13.07 -6.25 15.23
C PHE A 146 -12.69 -4.77 15.24
N LEU A 147 -11.81 -4.39 16.17
CA LEU A 147 -11.35 -3.02 16.32
C LEU A 147 -9.84 -2.99 16.31
N VAL A 148 -9.25 -2.22 15.38
CA VAL A 148 -7.82 -1.94 15.34
C VAL A 148 -7.59 -0.47 15.67
N ALA A 149 -6.73 -0.20 16.63
CA ALA A 149 -6.36 1.16 17.03
C ALA A 149 -4.88 1.23 17.38
N ASN A 150 -4.36 2.45 17.44
CA ASN A 150 -2.99 2.74 17.81
C ASN A 150 -2.93 3.56 19.10
N LEU A 151 -1.98 3.21 19.98
CA LEU A 151 -1.71 3.94 21.21
C LEU A 151 -0.26 3.76 21.66
N GLY A 152 0.23 4.73 22.44
CA GLY A 152 1.46 4.61 23.19
C GLY A 152 1.33 3.60 24.33
N THR A 153 2.31 2.71 24.44
CA THR A 153 2.37 1.70 25.51
C THR A 153 3.69 1.74 26.25
N LYS A 154 3.68 1.33 27.52
CA LYS A 154 4.87 1.21 28.37
C LYS A 154 5.08 -0.21 28.85
N GLN A 155 6.36 -0.60 28.95
CA GLN A 155 6.78 -1.89 29.53
C GLN A 155 7.97 -1.64 30.47
N PRO A 156 7.79 -1.77 31.80
CA PRO A 156 8.90 -1.66 32.75
C PRO A 156 9.98 -2.72 32.46
N CYS A 157 11.25 -2.33 32.57
CA CYS A 157 12.39 -3.23 32.42
C CYS A 157 13.35 -3.09 33.61
N LEU A 158 14.12 -4.14 33.87
CA LEU A 158 15.11 -4.16 34.94
C LEU A 158 16.47 -3.76 34.39
N GLY A 159 17.32 -3.16 35.22
CA GLY A 159 18.70 -2.82 34.81
C GLY A 159 19.60 -4.02 34.46
N SER A 160 19.12 -5.25 34.68
CA SER A 160 19.77 -6.48 34.19
C SER A 160 19.53 -6.74 32.69
N ASP A 161 18.53 -6.10 32.10
CA ASP A 161 18.26 -6.14 30.66
C ASP A 161 19.19 -5.14 29.95
N PRO A 162 20.13 -5.60 29.10
CA PRO A 162 21.12 -4.74 28.46
C PRO A 162 20.50 -3.71 27.52
N GLY A 163 19.27 -3.92 27.03
CA GLY A 163 18.59 -2.98 26.15
C GLY A 163 17.72 -1.97 26.90
N CYS A 164 17.55 -2.11 28.22
CA CYS A 164 16.61 -1.29 28.98
C CYS A 164 17.07 0.17 28.99
N PRO A 165 16.23 1.13 28.55
CA PRO A 165 16.57 2.55 28.60
C PRO A 165 16.91 3.01 30.03
N GLN A 166 17.75 4.05 30.14
CA GLN A 166 18.23 4.56 31.44
C GLN A 166 17.11 4.98 32.39
N ASP A 167 15.94 5.29 31.83
CA ASP A 167 14.77 5.74 32.56
C ASP A 167 13.82 4.57 32.94
N GLY A 168 14.27 3.33 32.79
CA GLY A 168 13.73 2.12 33.41
C GLY A 168 12.52 1.49 32.72
N ARG A 169 12.18 1.93 31.50
CA ARG A 169 11.09 1.33 30.73
C ARG A 169 11.32 1.44 29.23
N TYR A 170 10.72 0.50 28.51
CA TYR A 170 10.45 0.68 27.09
C TYR A 170 9.13 1.43 26.89
N GLN A 171 9.08 2.24 25.85
CA GLN A 171 7.89 2.94 25.37
C GLN A 171 7.72 2.64 23.88
N PHE A 172 6.54 2.20 23.46
CA PHE A 172 6.30 1.82 22.06
C PHE A 172 5.07 2.49 21.49
N ASN A 173 5.18 2.95 20.24
CA ASN A 173 4.05 3.16 19.35
C ASN A 173 3.47 1.77 19.01
N THR A 174 2.23 1.52 19.42
CA THR A 174 1.67 0.16 19.40
C THR A 174 0.30 0.13 18.74
N ASN A 175 0.14 -0.71 17.72
CA ASN A 175 -1.18 -1.13 17.27
C ASN A 175 -1.71 -2.26 18.16
N VAL A 176 -3.00 -2.24 18.44
CA VAL A 176 -3.74 -3.33 19.08
C VAL A 176 -4.94 -3.73 18.24
N ALA A 177 -5.25 -5.02 18.22
CA ALA A 177 -6.45 -5.56 17.60
C ALA A 177 -7.30 -6.28 18.66
N PHE A 178 -8.58 -5.90 18.75
CA PHE A 178 -9.58 -6.57 19.57
C PHE A 178 -10.56 -7.33 18.67
N SER A 179 -10.92 -8.55 19.07
CA SER A 179 -12.03 -9.28 18.46
C SER A 179 -13.39 -8.64 18.79
N ASP A 180 -14.43 -9.06 18.09
CA ASP A 180 -15.83 -8.65 18.31
C ASP A 180 -16.37 -8.90 19.73
N ASN A 181 -15.72 -9.79 20.49
CA ASN A 181 -16.01 -10.04 21.90
C ASN A 181 -15.09 -9.28 22.89
N GLY A 182 -14.21 -8.40 22.40
CA GLY A 182 -13.32 -7.56 23.21
C GLY A 182 -12.00 -8.21 23.65
N THR A 183 -11.67 -9.41 23.17
CA THR A 183 -10.40 -10.06 23.51
C THR A 183 -9.26 -9.45 22.69
N LEU A 184 -8.11 -9.17 23.33
CA LEU A 184 -6.91 -8.73 22.63
C LEU A 184 -6.36 -9.89 21.77
N VAL A 185 -6.40 -9.74 20.45
CA VAL A 185 -6.00 -10.78 19.47
C VAL A 185 -4.73 -10.44 18.71
N GLY A 186 -4.29 -9.18 18.74
CA GLY A 186 -3.07 -8.74 18.07
C GLY A 186 -2.45 -7.54 18.74
N ARG A 187 -1.12 -7.48 18.71
CA ARG A 187 -0.32 -6.34 19.18
C ARG A 187 0.92 -6.20 18.31
N TYR A 188 1.16 -5.02 17.79
CA TYR A 188 2.33 -4.72 16.97
C TYR A 188 3.02 -3.45 17.47
N ARG A 189 4.32 -3.52 17.75
CA ARG A 189 5.14 -2.35 18.08
C ARG A 189 5.80 -1.84 16.80
N LYS A 190 5.62 -0.57 16.48
CA LYS A 190 6.17 0.07 15.28
C LYS A 190 7.69 -0.14 15.22
N HIS A 191 8.16 -0.68 14.09
CA HIS A 191 9.57 -0.98 13.90
C HIS A 191 10.33 0.23 13.33
N ASN A 192 9.80 0.83 12.26
CA ASN A 192 10.44 1.95 11.56
C ASN A 192 9.85 3.27 12.06
N LEU A 193 10.49 3.86 13.06
CA LEU A 193 10.07 5.14 13.66
C LEU A 193 10.34 6.33 12.72
N TYR A 194 9.50 7.36 12.79
CA TYR A 194 9.61 8.59 11.99
C TYR A 194 9.58 9.84 12.90
N PHE A 195 10.75 10.31 13.33
CA PHE A 195 10.90 11.42 14.29
C PHE A 195 10.15 11.24 15.62
N GLU A 196 9.95 9.99 16.05
CA GLU A 196 9.22 9.63 17.26
C GLU A 196 10.15 9.47 18.47
N GLU A 197 10.81 10.54 18.90
CA GLU A 197 11.79 10.50 20.01
C GLU A 197 11.22 10.00 21.35
N ALA A 198 9.89 9.98 21.48
CA ALA A 198 9.18 9.47 22.63
C ALA A 198 9.16 7.92 22.73
N PHE A 199 9.46 7.22 21.63
CA PHE A 199 9.32 5.77 21.51
C PHE A 199 10.66 5.07 21.22
N ASP A 200 10.74 3.82 21.67
CA ASP A 200 11.83 2.88 21.38
C ASP A 200 11.44 2.02 20.18
N SER A 201 12.40 1.63 19.34
CA SER A 201 12.20 0.55 18.37
C SER A 201 12.31 -0.81 19.09
N PRO A 202 11.45 -1.79 18.76
CA PRO A 202 11.56 -3.12 19.34
C PRO A 202 12.85 -3.82 18.87
N ALA A 203 13.50 -4.54 19.77
CA ALA A 203 14.77 -5.24 19.47
C ALA A 203 14.60 -6.33 18.38
N ASP A 204 13.45 -6.99 18.37
CA ASP A 204 13.03 -7.93 17.33
C ASP A 204 11.82 -7.35 16.59
N VAL A 205 11.75 -7.57 15.27
CA VAL A 205 10.60 -7.18 14.44
C VAL A 205 9.36 -7.95 14.87
N ASP A 206 8.28 -7.24 15.20
CA ASP A 206 6.98 -7.85 15.47
C ASP A 206 6.30 -8.23 14.13
N LEU A 207 6.25 -9.52 13.82
CA LEU A 207 5.51 -10.05 12.66
C LEU A 207 4.08 -10.44 13.08
N THR A 208 3.29 -9.44 13.44
CA THR A 208 1.97 -9.64 14.05
C THR A 208 0.87 -9.91 13.03
N THR A 209 0.15 -11.00 13.25
CA THR A 209 -1.07 -11.35 12.53
C THR A 209 -2.20 -11.71 13.48
N PHE A 210 -3.45 -11.54 13.06
CA PHE A 210 -4.64 -12.00 13.80
C PHE A 210 -5.66 -12.62 12.86
N ASP A 211 -6.35 -13.67 13.33
CA ASP A 211 -7.34 -14.39 12.55
C ASP A 211 -8.74 -13.81 12.70
N THR A 212 -9.51 -13.80 11.62
CA THR A 212 -10.90 -13.34 11.56
C THR A 212 -11.79 -14.40 10.93
N PRO A 213 -13.07 -14.51 11.35
CA PRO A 213 -13.99 -15.49 10.79
C PRO A 213 -14.48 -15.12 9.38
N PHE A 214 -14.24 -13.89 8.91
CA PHE A 214 -14.80 -13.36 7.67
C PHE A 214 -13.77 -13.18 6.55
N ALA A 215 -12.48 -12.97 6.84
CA ALA A 215 -11.47 -12.73 5.80
C ALA A 215 -10.15 -13.49 6.06
N GLY A 216 -10.15 -14.42 7.02
CA GLY A 216 -8.96 -15.16 7.41
C GLY A 216 -7.97 -14.25 8.16
N LYS A 217 -6.70 -14.34 7.78
CA LYS A 217 -5.60 -13.71 8.50
C LYS A 217 -5.37 -12.27 8.06
N PHE A 218 -5.37 -11.36 9.03
CA PHE A 218 -4.90 -9.98 8.86
C PHE A 218 -3.47 -9.83 9.34
N GLY A 219 -2.70 -9.01 8.63
CA GLY A 219 -1.44 -8.44 9.10
C GLY A 219 -1.65 -7.02 9.57
N MET A 220 -0.70 -6.50 10.33
CA MET A 220 -0.73 -5.12 10.78
C MET A 220 0.68 -4.53 10.87
N PHE A 221 0.80 -3.28 10.44
CA PHE A 221 1.99 -2.44 10.58
C PHE A 221 1.55 -0.97 10.58
N THR A 222 2.47 -0.04 10.85
CA THR A 222 2.10 1.36 11.11
C THR A 222 2.86 2.32 10.21
N CYS A 223 2.14 3.18 9.50
CA CYS A 223 2.69 4.34 8.79
C CYS A 223 3.98 4.04 8.00
N PHE A 224 5.09 4.65 8.41
CA PHE A 224 6.39 4.59 7.74
C PHE A 224 6.88 3.17 7.43
N ASP A 225 6.45 2.16 8.19
CA ASP A 225 6.70 0.74 7.91
C ASP A 225 6.38 0.32 6.47
N ILE A 226 5.42 0.96 5.81
CA ILE A 226 5.02 0.63 4.43
C ILE A 226 6.16 0.73 3.41
N LEU A 227 7.19 1.54 3.69
CA LEU A 227 8.34 1.76 2.82
C LEU A 227 9.49 0.76 3.04
N PHE A 228 9.37 -0.11 4.05
CA PHE A 228 10.43 -1.01 4.49
C PHE A 228 10.07 -2.49 4.32
N PHE A 229 11.09 -3.34 4.30
CA PHE A 229 10.89 -4.78 4.16
C PHE A 229 10.27 -5.39 5.41
N ASP A 230 10.83 -5.02 6.56
CA ASP A 230 10.38 -5.46 7.88
C ASP A 230 9.53 -4.35 8.52
N PRO A 231 8.28 -4.64 8.95
CA PRO A 231 7.58 -5.92 8.82
C PRO A 231 6.80 -6.07 7.49
N ALA A 232 6.58 -5.00 6.73
CA ALA A 232 5.49 -4.92 5.75
C ALA A 232 5.56 -6.01 4.67
N VAL A 233 6.69 -6.14 3.98
CA VAL A 233 6.86 -7.15 2.92
C VAL A 233 6.98 -8.55 3.52
N ARG A 234 7.68 -8.67 4.64
CA ARG A 234 7.91 -9.95 5.30
C ARG A 234 6.62 -10.60 5.81
N LEU A 235 5.69 -9.81 6.34
CA LEU A 235 4.36 -10.27 6.76
C LEU A 235 3.60 -10.93 5.59
N LEU A 236 3.64 -10.32 4.41
CA LEU A 236 2.96 -10.83 3.23
C LEU A 236 3.60 -12.13 2.72
N ARG A 237 4.93 -12.15 2.63
CA ARG A 237 5.70 -13.28 2.11
C ARG A 237 5.65 -14.50 3.04
N ASP A 238 5.86 -14.30 4.34
CA ASP A 238 6.09 -15.40 5.29
C ASP A 238 4.78 -15.93 5.89
N PHE A 239 3.70 -15.13 5.93
CA PHE A 239 2.43 -15.50 6.57
C PHE A 239 1.22 -15.55 5.62
N GLU A 240 1.43 -15.26 4.33
CA GLU A 240 0.41 -15.30 3.27
C GLU A 240 -0.83 -14.46 3.58
N VAL A 241 -0.60 -13.30 4.21
CA VAL A 241 -1.66 -12.36 4.57
C VAL A 241 -2.22 -11.69 3.31
N LYS A 242 -3.55 -11.60 3.22
CA LYS A 242 -4.26 -10.92 2.12
C LYS A 242 -4.90 -9.60 2.51
N HIS A 243 -4.93 -9.28 3.80
CA HIS A 243 -5.59 -8.09 4.35
C HIS A 243 -4.71 -7.42 5.40
N ILE A 244 -4.53 -6.11 5.28
CA ILE A 244 -3.68 -5.32 6.15
C ILE A 244 -4.52 -4.27 6.86
N ALA A 245 -4.42 -4.22 8.19
CA ALA A 245 -4.87 -3.07 8.96
C ALA A 245 -3.70 -2.09 9.10
N TYR A 246 -3.89 -0.85 8.64
CA TYR A 246 -2.83 0.15 8.52
C TYR A 246 -3.23 1.48 9.19
N PRO A 247 -3.08 1.58 10.53
CA PRO A 247 -3.08 2.86 11.22
C PRO A 247 -1.90 3.73 10.75
N THR A 248 -2.16 5.01 10.47
CA THR A 248 -1.11 5.93 10.02
C THR A 248 -1.38 7.37 10.44
N ALA A 249 -0.31 8.16 10.60
CA ALA A 249 -0.32 9.62 10.70
C ALA A 249 0.56 10.19 9.57
N TRP A 250 0.15 9.95 8.33
CA TRP A 250 0.93 10.22 7.13
C TRP A 250 0.84 11.69 6.71
N MET A 251 1.99 12.33 6.58
CA MET A 251 2.13 13.65 5.95
C MET A 251 2.30 13.45 4.44
N ASN A 252 1.38 14.01 3.66
CA ASN A 252 1.45 13.94 2.20
C ASN A 252 2.70 14.65 1.70
N GLN A 253 3.47 13.97 0.85
CA GLN A 253 4.63 14.53 0.19
C GLN A 253 4.52 14.20 -1.31
N LEU A 254 4.02 15.16 -2.07
CA LEU A 254 3.85 15.04 -3.52
C LEU A 254 5.20 15.15 -4.25
N PRO A 255 5.34 14.59 -5.47
CA PRO A 255 4.31 13.90 -6.23
C PRO A 255 4.36 12.37 -6.12
N LEU A 256 5.11 11.78 -5.18
CA LEU A 256 5.29 10.30 -5.15
C LEU A 256 4.75 9.62 -3.90
N LEU A 257 4.56 10.36 -2.80
CA LEU A 257 4.22 9.80 -1.49
C LEU A 257 3.01 10.51 -0.88
N ALA A 258 1.97 10.77 -1.68
CA ALA A 258 0.66 11.06 -1.10
C ALA A 258 0.11 9.80 -0.42
N ALA A 259 -0.58 9.97 0.71
CA ALA A 259 -1.09 8.89 1.54
C ALA A 259 -1.93 7.89 0.73
N ILE A 260 -3.01 8.37 0.10
CA ILE A 260 -3.90 7.55 -0.74
C ILE A 260 -3.17 6.88 -1.91
N GLU A 261 -2.11 7.50 -2.42
CA GLU A 261 -1.33 7.03 -3.56
C GLU A 261 -0.45 5.85 -3.17
N ILE A 262 0.41 5.99 -2.16
CA ILE A 262 1.29 4.91 -1.72
C ILE A 262 0.50 3.74 -1.11
N GLN A 263 -0.59 4.02 -0.39
CA GLN A 263 -1.47 3.00 0.19
C GLN A 263 -2.13 2.14 -0.91
N LYS A 264 -2.64 2.77 -1.97
CA LYS A 264 -3.19 2.09 -3.15
C LYS A 264 -2.12 1.34 -3.92
N ALA A 265 -0.96 1.95 -4.13
CA ALA A 265 0.14 1.33 -4.84
C ALA A 265 0.61 0.06 -4.13
N PHE A 266 0.71 0.08 -2.80
CA PHE A 266 1.02 -1.09 -1.99
C PHE A 266 -0.01 -2.21 -2.14
N ALA A 267 -1.31 -1.88 -2.01
CA ALA A 267 -2.40 -2.84 -2.23
C ALA A 267 -2.32 -3.49 -3.61
N THR A 268 -2.01 -2.68 -4.63
CA THR A 268 -1.89 -3.12 -6.03
C THR A 268 -0.67 -4.01 -6.27
N ALA A 269 0.51 -3.57 -5.82
CA ALA A 269 1.78 -4.27 -6.03
C ALA A 269 1.79 -5.67 -5.41
N PHE A 270 1.19 -5.82 -4.22
CA PHE A 270 1.17 -7.09 -3.51
C PHE A 270 -0.12 -7.90 -3.67
N GLY A 271 -1.13 -7.39 -4.39
CA GLY A 271 -2.38 -8.11 -4.57
C GLY A 271 -3.20 -8.27 -3.28
N VAL A 272 -3.13 -7.30 -2.36
CA VAL A 272 -3.76 -7.35 -1.03
C VAL A 272 -4.77 -6.25 -0.82
N THR A 273 -5.62 -6.39 0.21
CA THR A 273 -6.44 -5.29 0.73
C THR A 273 -5.66 -4.53 1.79
N VAL A 274 -5.67 -3.19 1.73
CA VAL A 274 -5.15 -2.30 2.78
C VAL A 274 -6.30 -1.45 3.34
N LEU A 275 -6.53 -1.56 4.64
CA LEU A 275 -7.45 -0.72 5.42
C LEU A 275 -6.65 0.40 6.08
N ALA A 276 -6.51 1.53 5.40
CA ALA A 276 -5.72 2.67 5.81
C ALA A 276 -6.57 3.71 6.56
N ALA A 277 -6.22 3.98 7.81
CA ALA A 277 -6.85 5.02 8.62
C ALA A 277 -5.81 6.09 8.97
N ASN A 278 -6.01 7.31 8.49
CA ASN A 278 -5.08 8.41 8.65
C ASN A 278 -5.60 9.50 9.61
N ILE A 279 -4.68 10.28 10.14
CA ILE A 279 -5.00 11.52 10.84
C ILE A 279 -5.53 12.57 9.87
N HIS A 280 -6.48 13.37 10.35
CA HIS A 280 -7.05 14.50 9.65
C HIS A 280 -6.60 15.82 10.30
N HIS A 281 -5.45 16.32 9.85
CA HIS A 281 -4.93 17.64 10.17
C HIS A 281 -4.37 18.27 8.90
N PRO A 282 -5.21 18.92 8.06
CA PRO A 282 -4.77 19.56 6.82
C PRO A 282 -3.62 20.55 7.00
N THR A 283 -3.59 21.28 8.12
CA THR A 283 -2.50 22.21 8.46
C THR A 283 -1.12 21.54 8.62
N LEU A 284 -1.08 20.22 8.79
CA LEU A 284 0.13 19.39 8.89
C LEU A 284 0.33 18.53 7.64
N GLY A 285 -0.45 18.74 6.57
CA GLY A 285 -0.42 17.89 5.39
C GLY A 285 -0.98 16.48 5.62
N MET A 286 -1.71 16.25 6.71
CA MET A 286 -2.24 14.93 7.09
C MET A 286 -3.71 14.81 6.69
N THR A 287 -3.97 14.03 5.65
CA THR A 287 -5.28 13.55 5.21
C THR A 287 -5.05 12.49 4.14
N GLY A 288 -5.91 11.49 4.03
CA GLY A 288 -5.76 10.42 3.06
C GLY A 288 -5.92 9.06 3.71
N SER A 289 -7.18 8.64 3.84
CA SER A 289 -7.59 7.33 4.34
C SER A 289 -8.30 6.57 3.24
N GLY A 290 -8.32 5.24 3.36
CA GLY A 290 -9.06 4.44 2.39
C GLY A 290 -9.07 2.95 2.64
N ILE A 291 -9.99 2.31 1.92
CA ILE A 291 -10.10 0.87 1.77
C ILE A 291 -9.64 0.56 0.35
N HIS A 292 -8.40 0.09 0.23
CA HIS A 292 -7.75 -0.15 -1.05
C HIS A 292 -7.66 -1.64 -1.33
N THR A 293 -8.26 -2.09 -2.42
CA THR A 293 -7.99 -3.40 -3.03
C THR A 293 -7.13 -3.19 -4.28
N PRO A 294 -6.59 -4.25 -4.92
CA PRO A 294 -5.78 -4.07 -6.13
C PRO A 294 -6.55 -3.37 -7.26
N LEU A 295 -7.85 -3.66 -7.40
CA LEU A 295 -8.67 -3.15 -8.49
C LEU A 295 -9.50 -1.91 -8.15
N LYS A 296 -9.86 -1.72 -6.88
CA LYS A 296 -10.80 -0.67 -6.46
C LYS A 296 -10.34 0.01 -5.18
N SER A 297 -10.66 1.30 -5.03
CA SER A 297 -10.44 2.02 -3.79
C SER A 297 -11.66 2.83 -3.40
N PHE A 298 -11.92 2.88 -2.10
CA PHE A 298 -12.85 3.81 -1.47
C PHE A 298 -12.01 4.67 -0.54
N TRP A 299 -11.84 5.94 -0.87
CA TRP A 299 -10.86 6.80 -0.21
C TRP A 299 -11.47 8.16 0.10
N TYR A 300 -10.82 8.87 1.03
CA TYR A 300 -11.13 10.25 1.38
C TYR A 300 -9.82 11.02 1.52
N HIS A 301 -9.77 12.20 0.92
CA HIS A 301 -8.68 13.15 1.04
C HIS A 301 -9.27 14.55 0.93
N ASN A 302 -9.01 15.42 1.90
CA ASN A 302 -9.52 16.78 1.89
C ASN A 302 -8.59 17.71 2.68
N MET A 303 -8.15 18.79 2.04
CA MET A 303 -7.28 19.81 2.66
C MET A 303 -8.06 21.04 3.14
N ASP A 304 -9.35 21.16 2.81
CA ASP A 304 -10.19 22.33 3.09
C ASP A 304 -11.17 22.10 4.25
N ASP A 305 -11.78 20.91 4.30
CA ASP A 305 -12.69 20.50 5.38
C ASP A 305 -11.85 20.04 6.58
N PRO A 306 -12.06 20.53 7.81
CA PRO A 306 -11.35 20.05 8.99
C PRO A 306 -11.98 18.82 9.65
N GLU A 307 -13.15 18.36 9.20
CA GLU A 307 -13.88 17.28 9.86
C GLU A 307 -13.35 15.89 9.52
N GLY A 308 -13.41 14.97 10.50
CA GLY A 308 -13.05 13.58 10.28
C GLY A 308 -14.06 12.85 9.38
N HIS A 309 -13.64 11.75 8.76
CA HIS A 309 -14.44 11.04 7.76
C HIS A 309 -14.45 9.52 7.96
N LEU A 310 -15.65 8.92 8.02
CA LEU A 310 -15.83 7.47 8.13
C LEU A 310 -16.09 6.85 6.75
N ILE A 311 -15.19 5.98 6.31
CA ILE A 311 -15.33 5.22 5.06
C ILE A 311 -15.78 3.81 5.40
N ILE A 312 -16.83 3.33 4.73
CA ILE A 312 -17.35 1.96 4.90
C ILE A 312 -17.52 1.34 3.52
N ALA A 313 -16.98 0.13 3.32
CA ALA A 313 -17.07 -0.56 2.05
C ALA A 313 -17.22 -2.07 2.19
N ARG A 314 -17.84 -2.70 1.20
CA ARG A 314 -17.81 -4.16 1.01
C ARG A 314 -16.51 -4.54 0.31
N VAL A 315 -15.80 -5.50 0.87
CA VAL A 315 -14.48 -5.96 0.42
C VAL A 315 -14.52 -7.46 0.19
N ALA A 316 -13.94 -7.92 -0.92
CA ALA A 316 -13.84 -9.35 -1.21
C ALA A 316 -12.87 -10.03 -0.23
N THR A 317 -13.22 -11.20 0.28
CA THR A 317 -12.37 -11.97 1.20
C THR A 317 -11.11 -12.49 0.52
N ASN A 318 -11.16 -12.68 -0.80
CA ASN A 318 -10.03 -13.01 -1.63
C ASN A 318 -9.82 -11.91 -2.68
N PRO A 319 -8.97 -10.90 -2.41
CA PRO A 319 -8.69 -9.84 -3.39
C PRO A 319 -8.06 -10.45 -4.65
N GLN A 320 -8.57 -10.05 -5.81
CA GLN A 320 -7.99 -10.42 -7.09
C GLN A 320 -6.95 -9.36 -7.47
N GLY A 321 -5.74 -9.80 -7.79
CA GLY A 321 -4.70 -8.93 -8.33
C GLY A 321 -5.05 -8.44 -9.74
N LEU A 322 -4.37 -7.39 -10.18
CA LEU A 322 -4.32 -7.03 -11.59
C LEU A 322 -3.55 -8.14 -12.33
N VAL A 323 -4.22 -8.88 -13.21
CA VAL A 323 -3.58 -9.92 -14.01
C VAL A 323 -2.67 -9.23 -15.03
N GLY A 324 -1.35 -9.42 -14.89
CA GLY A 324 -0.41 -9.18 -15.98
C GLY A 324 -0.72 -10.17 -17.09
N THR A 325 -1.51 -9.77 -18.08
CA THR A 325 -1.96 -10.66 -19.15
C THR A 325 -0.82 -10.91 -20.13
N GLU A 326 -0.01 -11.93 -19.86
CA GLU A 326 0.90 -12.52 -20.86
C GLU A 326 0.15 -13.32 -21.95
N ASN A 327 -1.19 -13.46 -21.92
CA ASN A 327 -1.88 -14.40 -22.82
C ASN A 327 -3.31 -14.05 -23.28
N THR A 328 -3.71 -12.78 -23.36
CA THR A 328 -4.99 -12.45 -24.04
C THR A 328 -4.78 -12.32 -25.55
N THR A 329 -5.18 -13.36 -26.28
CA THR A 329 -5.34 -13.44 -27.75
C THR A 329 -6.50 -12.56 -28.28
N SER A 330 -6.66 -11.36 -27.74
CA SER A 330 -7.54 -10.29 -28.24
C SER A 330 -6.64 -9.29 -28.99
N GLU A 331 -7.10 -8.77 -30.14
CA GLU A 331 -6.34 -7.87 -31.04
C GLU A 331 -5.26 -7.06 -30.30
N MET A 332 -3.99 -7.36 -30.60
CA MET A 332 -2.86 -6.72 -29.94
C MET A 332 -3.01 -5.22 -29.98
N ASP A 333 -3.09 -4.66 -28.79
CA ASP A 333 -3.29 -3.25 -28.63
C ASP A 333 -2.17 -2.42 -29.31
N PRO A 334 -2.47 -1.39 -30.15
CA PRO A 334 -1.46 -0.64 -30.89
C PRO A 334 -0.24 -0.15 -30.09
N SER A 335 -0.40 0.29 -28.84
CA SER A 335 0.78 0.71 -28.04
C SER A 335 1.56 -0.47 -27.46
N HIS A 336 0.94 -1.64 -27.24
CA HIS A 336 1.66 -2.87 -26.89
C HIS A 336 2.47 -3.34 -28.11
N ARG A 337 1.88 -3.30 -29.32
CA ARG A 337 2.62 -3.58 -30.56
C ARG A 337 3.80 -2.60 -30.75
N LYS A 338 3.62 -1.31 -30.46
CA LYS A 338 4.73 -0.31 -30.48
C LYS A 338 5.79 -0.64 -29.43
N PHE A 339 5.39 -1.01 -28.21
CA PHE A 339 6.31 -1.43 -27.15
C PHE A 339 7.16 -2.64 -27.58
N LEU A 340 6.54 -3.71 -28.08
CA LEU A 340 7.28 -4.87 -28.58
C LEU A 340 8.22 -4.50 -29.73
N LYS A 341 7.79 -3.61 -30.65
CA LYS A 341 8.68 -3.07 -31.71
C LYS A 341 9.88 -2.30 -31.14
N VAL A 342 9.71 -1.57 -30.04
CA VAL A 342 10.81 -0.86 -29.38
C VAL A 342 11.77 -1.86 -28.71
N LEU A 343 11.24 -2.88 -28.04
CA LEU A 343 12.06 -3.91 -27.39
C LEU A 343 12.79 -4.82 -28.40
N SER A 344 12.15 -5.19 -29.51
CA SER A 344 12.72 -6.12 -30.48
C SER A 344 13.86 -5.52 -31.29
N GLY A 345 14.01 -4.19 -31.33
CA GLY A 345 15.02 -3.49 -32.13
C GLY A 345 14.91 -3.68 -33.66
N ASP A 346 14.08 -4.61 -34.12
CA ASP A 346 13.91 -5.02 -35.51
C ASP A 346 12.46 -4.79 -36.01
N PRO A 347 12.26 -4.53 -37.32
CA PRO A 347 10.94 -4.43 -37.91
C PRO A 347 10.18 -5.75 -37.78
N TYR A 348 9.03 -5.74 -37.11
CA TYR A 348 8.12 -6.89 -37.09
C TYR A 348 7.51 -7.10 -38.49
N CYS A 349 7.81 -8.23 -39.11
CA CYS A 349 7.21 -8.65 -40.38
C CYS A 349 6.11 -9.67 -40.10
N GLU A 350 4.85 -9.31 -40.37
CA GLU A 350 3.75 -10.28 -40.39
C GLU A 350 3.90 -11.17 -41.63
N LYS A 351 3.89 -12.48 -41.41
CA LYS A 351 3.78 -13.48 -42.49
C LYS A 351 2.32 -13.84 -42.67
N ASP A 352 1.65 -13.23 -43.64
CA ASP A 352 0.45 -13.82 -44.23
C ASP A 352 0.86 -14.75 -45.37
N ALA A 353 0.03 -15.77 -45.63
CA ALA A 353 0.34 -16.92 -46.48
C ALA A 353 0.71 -16.61 -47.96
N GLN A 354 0.69 -15.35 -48.39
CA GLN A 354 1.02 -14.94 -49.75
C GLN A 354 1.89 -13.67 -49.88
N GLU A 355 2.14 -12.88 -48.83
CA GLU A 355 3.01 -11.69 -48.88
C GLU A 355 3.61 -11.38 -47.49
N VAL A 356 4.91 -11.03 -47.44
CA VAL A 356 5.56 -10.54 -46.22
C VAL A 356 5.46 -9.02 -46.21
N ARG A 357 4.64 -8.47 -45.31
CA ARG A 357 4.61 -7.02 -45.06
C ARG A 357 5.42 -6.72 -43.81
N CYS A 358 6.59 -6.13 -44.02
CA CYS A 358 7.36 -5.54 -42.94
C CYS A 358 6.95 -4.07 -42.83
N ASP A 359 6.42 -3.66 -41.68
CA ASP A 359 6.28 -2.23 -41.39
C ASP A 359 7.68 -1.64 -41.26
N GLU A 360 7.95 -0.53 -41.94
CA GLU A 360 9.20 0.22 -41.76
C GLU A 360 9.40 0.53 -40.27
N ALA A 361 10.64 0.36 -39.78
CA ALA A 361 11.02 0.74 -38.44
C ALA A 361 10.57 2.18 -38.18
N ALA A 362 9.77 2.39 -37.14
CA ALA A 362 9.25 3.71 -36.81
C ALA A 362 10.44 4.67 -36.69
N LYS A 363 10.54 5.61 -37.64
CA LYS A 363 11.52 6.70 -37.59
C LYS A 363 11.10 7.66 -36.48
N TRP A 364 11.35 7.28 -35.24
CA TRP A 364 11.32 8.23 -34.14
C TRP A 364 12.43 9.24 -34.43
N ASN A 365 12.06 10.51 -34.59
CA ASN A 365 13.01 11.59 -34.82
C ASN A 365 14.09 11.52 -33.74
N LEU A 366 15.32 11.15 -34.14
CA LEU A 366 16.49 10.92 -33.29
C LEU A 366 17.04 12.16 -32.58
N ASN A 367 16.31 13.27 -32.56
CA ASN A 367 16.64 14.41 -31.72
C ASN A 367 16.01 14.17 -30.34
N ALA A 368 16.67 13.34 -29.53
CA ALA A 368 16.31 13.17 -28.13
C ALA A 368 16.25 14.55 -27.47
N PRO A 369 15.16 14.91 -26.76
CA PRO A 369 15.09 16.20 -26.08
C PRO A 369 16.23 16.31 -25.06
N PRO A 370 16.76 17.52 -24.82
CA PRO A 370 17.81 17.69 -23.82
C PRO A 370 17.30 17.27 -22.45
N THR A 371 18.11 16.48 -21.74
CA THR A 371 17.84 16.13 -20.35
C THR A 371 18.16 17.30 -19.43
N PHE A 372 17.45 17.39 -18.30
CA PHE A 372 17.71 18.34 -17.24
C PHE A 372 17.62 17.64 -15.88
N HIS A 373 18.00 18.34 -14.82
CA HIS A 373 17.92 17.84 -13.45
C HIS A 373 16.96 18.71 -12.66
N SER A 374 16.17 18.08 -11.81
CA SER A 374 15.28 18.77 -10.88
C SER A 374 15.07 17.89 -9.64
N GLU A 375 14.85 18.54 -8.51
CA GLU A 375 14.59 17.86 -7.25
C GLU A 375 13.13 17.43 -7.19
N MET A 376 12.91 16.17 -6.81
CA MET A 376 11.60 15.60 -6.51
C MET A 376 11.78 14.77 -5.25
N MET A 377 10.99 15.05 -4.21
CA MET A 377 11.13 14.34 -2.91
C MET A 377 12.56 14.45 -2.32
N TYR A 378 13.24 15.59 -2.48
CA TYR A 378 14.64 15.80 -2.07
C TYR A 378 15.69 14.97 -2.82
N ASP A 379 15.28 14.19 -3.82
CA ASP A 379 16.17 13.41 -4.66
C ASP A 379 16.37 14.12 -6.01
N ASN A 380 17.60 14.12 -6.52
CA ASN A 380 17.92 14.79 -7.77
C ASN A 380 17.63 13.86 -8.97
N PHE A 381 16.47 14.03 -9.60
CA PHE A 381 16.06 13.22 -10.74
C PHE A 381 16.72 13.71 -12.04
N THR A 382 16.97 12.78 -12.96
CA THR A 382 17.26 13.12 -14.36
C THR A 382 15.96 13.10 -15.15
N LEU A 383 15.62 14.18 -15.84
CA LEU A 383 14.33 14.34 -16.51
C LEU A 383 14.49 14.67 -17.99
N VAL A 384 13.48 14.30 -18.78
CA VAL A 384 13.32 14.68 -20.19
C VAL A 384 11.90 15.27 -20.40
N PRO A 385 11.76 16.44 -21.04
CA PRO A 385 10.47 17.08 -21.20
C PRO A 385 9.57 16.38 -22.25
N VAL A 386 8.26 16.41 -22.02
CA VAL A 386 7.24 15.77 -22.86
C VAL A 386 6.61 16.76 -23.84
N TRP A 387 7.04 16.72 -25.09
CA TRP A 387 6.57 17.60 -26.17
C TRP A 387 5.62 16.93 -27.15
N GLY A 388 4.72 17.69 -27.77
CA GLY A 388 3.88 17.21 -28.88
C GLY A 388 2.74 16.28 -28.48
N LYS A 389 1.88 15.90 -29.43
CA LYS A 389 0.69 15.10 -29.13
C LYS A 389 0.99 13.62 -28.88
N GLU A 390 2.05 13.09 -29.47
CA GLU A 390 2.47 11.70 -29.27
C GLU A 390 4.00 11.63 -29.28
N GLY A 391 4.56 10.60 -28.67
CA GLY A 391 6.01 10.46 -28.59
C GLY A 391 6.49 9.20 -27.88
N HIS A 392 7.79 8.94 -28.05
CA HIS A 392 8.56 7.96 -27.30
C HIS A 392 9.70 8.72 -26.65
N LEU A 393 9.83 8.57 -25.34
CA LEU A 393 10.91 9.15 -24.56
C LEU A 393 11.65 8.05 -23.83
N GLN A 394 12.95 8.26 -23.67
CA GLN A 394 13.82 7.44 -22.85
C GLN A 394 14.71 8.36 -22.03
N VAL A 395 14.89 8.03 -20.75
CA VAL A 395 15.85 8.68 -19.86
C VAL A 395 16.44 7.63 -18.93
N CYS A 396 17.74 7.70 -18.67
CA CYS A 396 18.44 6.73 -17.83
C CYS A 396 19.24 7.42 -16.73
N SER A 397 19.34 6.76 -15.58
CA SER A 397 20.24 7.11 -14.48
C SER A 397 20.79 5.83 -13.88
N ASN A 398 22.11 5.75 -13.73
CA ASN A 398 22.83 4.55 -13.29
C ASN A 398 22.41 3.29 -14.06
N SER A 399 21.74 2.34 -13.39
CA SER A 399 21.33 1.06 -13.98
C SER A 399 19.90 1.06 -14.53
N LEU A 400 19.12 2.08 -14.20
CA LEU A 400 17.72 2.21 -14.57
C LEU A 400 17.55 3.09 -15.81
N CYS A 401 16.81 2.60 -16.78
CA CYS A 401 16.29 3.31 -17.94
C CYS A 401 14.76 3.27 -17.91
N CYS A 402 14.17 4.45 -17.98
CA CYS A 402 12.73 4.64 -18.00
C CYS A 402 12.29 5.03 -19.40
N HIS A 403 11.17 4.46 -19.82
CA HIS A 403 10.62 4.64 -21.15
C HIS A 403 9.16 5.04 -21.07
N LEU A 404 8.74 5.92 -21.98
CA LEU A 404 7.36 6.37 -22.08
C LEU A 404 6.93 6.38 -23.54
N LEU A 405 5.88 5.64 -23.85
CA LEU A 405 5.05 5.88 -25.03
C LEU A 405 3.81 6.64 -24.59
N PHE A 406 3.49 7.73 -25.26
CA PHE A 406 2.32 8.52 -24.91
C PHE A 406 1.59 9.06 -26.13
N GLU A 407 0.29 9.31 -25.94
CA GLU A 407 -0.59 10.06 -26.80
C GLU A 407 -1.45 11.01 -25.94
N ARG A 408 -1.63 12.24 -26.41
CA ARG A 408 -2.38 13.30 -25.73
C ARG A 408 -3.57 13.70 -26.61
N PRO A 409 -4.81 13.43 -26.16
CA PRO A 409 -6.00 13.85 -26.91
C PRO A 409 -6.02 15.35 -27.20
N ALA A 410 -5.56 16.16 -26.24
CA ALA A 410 -5.39 17.60 -26.37
C ALA A 410 -4.08 18.05 -25.73
N LEU A 411 -3.44 19.08 -26.31
CA LEU A 411 -2.26 19.71 -25.71
C LEU A 411 -2.73 20.75 -24.68
N SER A 412 -2.34 20.57 -23.42
CA SER A 412 -2.44 21.62 -22.41
C SER A 412 -1.24 22.58 -22.50
N LYS A 413 -1.33 23.72 -21.80
CA LYS A 413 -0.19 24.65 -21.64
C LYS A 413 0.81 24.19 -20.58
N GLU A 414 0.50 23.10 -19.89
CA GLU A 414 1.29 22.58 -18.78
C GLU A 414 2.52 21.83 -19.32
N LEU A 415 3.60 21.95 -18.57
CA LEU A 415 4.81 21.18 -18.81
C LEU A 415 4.71 19.84 -18.10
N TYR A 416 5.09 18.78 -18.81
CA TYR A 416 5.25 17.44 -18.28
C TYR A 416 6.68 16.96 -18.53
N ALA A 417 7.17 16.07 -17.67
CA ALA A 417 8.47 15.45 -17.82
C ALA A 417 8.43 13.97 -17.44
N LEU A 418 9.24 13.16 -18.13
CA LEU A 418 9.59 11.81 -17.69
C LEU A 418 10.89 11.91 -16.88
N GLY A 419 10.86 11.47 -15.63
CA GLY A 419 11.99 11.44 -14.72
C GLY A 419 12.46 10.01 -14.41
N VAL A 420 13.75 9.88 -14.12
CA VAL A 420 14.38 8.67 -13.60
C VAL A 420 15.26 8.97 -12.38
N PHE A 421 15.20 8.09 -11.40
CA PHE A 421 16.10 8.08 -10.24
C PHE A 421 16.53 6.65 -9.90
N ASP A 422 17.79 6.47 -9.55
CA ASP A 422 18.38 5.19 -9.11
C ASP A 422 19.45 5.54 -8.07
N GLY A 423 19.08 5.55 -6.80
CA GLY A 423 19.95 6.04 -5.73
C GLY A 423 19.40 5.91 -4.32
N LEU A 424 20.23 6.31 -3.35
CA LEU A 424 19.87 6.31 -1.92
C LEU A 424 19.16 7.61 -1.55
N HIS A 425 17.93 7.51 -1.07
CA HIS A 425 17.22 8.62 -0.44
C HIS A 425 17.70 8.76 1.01
N THR A 426 17.98 9.99 1.46
CA THR A 426 18.58 10.25 2.78
C THR A 426 17.87 11.30 3.63
N VAL A 427 16.87 11.99 3.09
CA VAL A 427 16.15 13.06 3.80
C VAL A 427 14.93 12.47 4.49
N HIS A 428 14.73 12.71 5.78
CA HIS A 428 13.61 12.12 6.56
C HIS A 428 13.55 10.57 6.58
N GLY A 429 14.60 9.89 6.16
CA GLY A 429 14.70 8.44 6.15
C GLY A 429 15.94 8.01 5.36
N THR A 430 16.31 6.73 5.45
CA THR A 430 17.39 6.18 4.62
C THR A 430 16.90 4.91 3.95
N TYR A 431 16.79 4.96 2.62
CA TYR A 431 16.25 3.85 1.85
C TYR A 431 16.55 3.97 0.35
N TYR A 432 16.87 2.87 -0.33
CA TYR A 432 17.34 2.90 -1.74
C TYR A 432 16.21 2.77 -2.76
N VAL A 433 16.06 3.74 -3.68
CA VAL A 433 14.95 3.86 -4.61
C VAL A 433 15.42 3.73 -6.05
N GLN A 434 14.62 3.00 -6.85
CA GLN A 434 14.62 3.07 -8.30
C GLN A 434 13.26 3.63 -8.73
N ALA A 435 13.18 4.70 -9.51
CA ALA A 435 11.90 5.30 -9.87
C ALA A 435 11.86 5.75 -11.34
N CYS A 436 10.74 5.46 -12.01
CA CYS A 436 10.35 6.05 -13.28
C CYS A 436 9.07 6.85 -13.06
N ALA A 437 9.04 8.14 -13.40
CA ALA A 437 7.89 8.99 -13.10
C ALA A 437 7.54 9.92 -14.27
N LEU A 438 6.31 9.83 -14.77
CA LEU A 438 5.70 10.85 -15.62
C LEU A 438 4.97 11.84 -14.72
N VAL A 439 5.44 13.09 -14.66
CA VAL A 439 4.93 14.10 -13.73
C VAL A 439 4.56 15.39 -14.46
N LYS A 440 3.53 16.07 -13.95
CA LYS A 440 3.30 17.48 -14.28
C LYS A 440 4.29 18.36 -13.49
N CYS A 441 4.83 19.38 -14.12
CA CYS A 441 5.68 20.38 -13.46
C CYS A 441 4.85 21.51 -12.83
N GLY A 442 5.35 22.14 -11.77
CA GLY A 442 4.64 23.22 -11.06
C GLY A 442 4.38 24.47 -11.91
N GLY A 443 5.23 24.72 -12.90
CA GLY A 443 5.08 25.80 -13.86
C GLY A 443 5.71 25.45 -15.22
N ALA A 444 6.01 26.48 -16.02
CA ALA A 444 6.63 26.31 -17.33
C ALA A 444 8.16 26.12 -17.27
N GLY A 445 8.79 26.39 -16.12
CA GLY A 445 10.23 26.21 -15.91
C GLY A 445 10.59 24.77 -15.55
N PHE A 446 11.72 24.28 -16.04
CA PHE A 446 12.18 22.89 -15.82
C PHE A 446 12.50 22.60 -14.34
N GLU A 447 12.96 23.61 -13.61
CA GLU A 447 13.22 23.58 -12.16
C GLU A 447 11.96 23.37 -11.31
N THR A 448 10.77 23.48 -11.91
CA THR A 448 9.50 23.27 -11.21
C THR A 448 9.02 21.82 -11.30
N CYS A 449 9.69 20.97 -12.08
CA CYS A 449 9.34 19.56 -12.20
C CYS A 449 9.75 18.82 -10.93
N GLY A 450 8.78 18.27 -10.20
CA GLY A 450 8.98 17.66 -8.88
C GLY A 450 8.43 18.47 -7.71
N GLN A 451 7.93 19.70 -7.96
CA GLN A 451 7.19 20.47 -6.95
C GLN A 451 5.85 19.81 -6.60
N GLU A 452 5.37 20.06 -5.38
CA GLU A 452 4.08 19.58 -4.89
C GLU A 452 2.92 20.28 -5.60
N ILE A 453 2.12 19.50 -6.34
CA ILE A 453 0.97 19.98 -7.10
C ILE A 453 -0.18 18.96 -7.04
N SER A 454 -1.40 19.45 -6.90
CA SER A 454 -2.62 18.62 -6.85
C SER A 454 -3.48 18.71 -8.10
N GLU A 455 -3.27 19.73 -8.94
CA GLU A 455 -4.11 20.00 -10.11
C GLU A 455 -3.36 19.80 -11.42
N ALA A 456 -4.06 19.26 -12.42
CA ALA A 456 -3.55 19.03 -13.76
C ALA A 456 -4.67 19.06 -14.80
N GLU A 457 -4.38 19.54 -16.01
CA GLU A 457 -5.30 19.55 -17.15
C GLU A 457 -4.90 18.55 -18.25
N GLY A 458 -3.61 18.17 -18.30
CA GLY A 458 -3.05 17.32 -19.34
C GLY A 458 -3.58 15.88 -19.29
N LEU A 459 -4.26 15.46 -20.35
CA LEU A 459 -4.73 14.08 -20.53
C LEU A 459 -3.70 13.24 -21.31
N PHE A 460 -3.58 11.98 -20.90
CA PHE A 460 -2.63 11.03 -21.47
C PHE A 460 -3.27 9.65 -21.66
N ASP A 461 -2.99 9.07 -22.81
CA ASP A 461 -2.92 7.63 -23.01
C ASP A 461 -1.44 7.26 -22.99
N PHE A 462 -1.01 6.38 -22.10
CA PHE A 462 0.41 6.12 -21.92
C PHE A 462 0.74 4.66 -21.60
N HIS A 463 1.99 4.31 -21.90
CA HIS A 463 2.66 3.10 -21.50
C HIS A 463 4.03 3.52 -20.93
N LEU A 464 4.18 3.41 -19.62
CA LEU A 464 5.40 3.71 -18.86
C LEU A 464 6.05 2.40 -18.46
N TRP A 465 7.35 2.22 -18.70
CA TRP A 465 8.06 1.03 -18.27
C TRP A 465 9.52 1.29 -17.93
N GLY A 466 10.15 0.38 -17.18
CA GLY A 466 11.57 0.45 -16.85
C GLY A 466 12.17 -0.90 -16.52
N ASN A 467 13.49 -1.01 -16.65
CA ASN A 467 14.28 -2.21 -16.35
C ASN A 467 14.68 -2.24 -14.86
N PHE A 468 13.69 -2.32 -13.97
CA PHE A 468 13.91 -2.36 -12.53
C PHE A 468 14.74 -3.58 -12.13
N SER A 469 15.69 -3.38 -11.22
CA SER A 469 16.51 -4.45 -10.65
C SER A 469 15.89 -5.11 -9.40
N THR A 470 14.67 -4.70 -9.04
CA THR A 470 13.90 -5.18 -7.89
C THR A 470 12.53 -5.68 -8.35
N LEU A 471 12.00 -6.69 -7.65
CA LEU A 471 10.64 -7.17 -7.83
C LEU A 471 9.59 -6.30 -7.10
N TYR A 472 10.03 -5.41 -6.19
CA TYR A 472 9.16 -4.62 -5.32
C TYR A 472 8.89 -3.24 -5.92
N VAL A 473 8.00 -3.19 -6.92
CA VAL A 473 7.66 -1.96 -7.65
C VAL A 473 6.21 -1.53 -7.35
N PHE A 474 6.08 -0.34 -6.77
CA PHE A 474 4.83 0.29 -6.39
C PHE A 474 4.30 1.17 -7.53
N PRO A 475 3.13 0.87 -8.12
CA PRO A 475 2.51 1.69 -9.15
C PRO A 475 1.77 2.88 -8.52
N LEU A 476 2.43 4.03 -8.51
CA LEU A 476 1.89 5.29 -8.01
C LEU A 476 1.10 5.97 -9.13
N PHE A 477 -0.13 6.39 -8.86
CA PHE A 477 -0.98 6.96 -9.89
C PHE A 477 -1.99 7.95 -9.31
N LEU A 478 -1.84 9.23 -9.69
CA LEU A 478 -2.66 10.32 -9.22
C LEU A 478 -3.09 11.23 -10.38
N THR A 479 -4.35 11.62 -10.36
CA THR A 479 -4.95 12.58 -11.28
C THR A 479 -5.44 13.83 -10.53
N SER A 480 -5.87 14.85 -11.27
CA SER A 480 -6.23 16.18 -10.76
C SER A 480 -7.19 16.11 -9.57
N GLY A 481 -7.00 17.00 -8.60
CA GLY A 481 -7.79 17.06 -7.37
C GLY A 481 -7.51 15.89 -6.42
N MET A 482 -6.28 15.36 -6.43
CA MET A 482 -5.86 14.25 -5.58
C MET A 482 -6.74 13.00 -5.76
N THR A 483 -7.05 12.66 -7.01
CA THR A 483 -7.92 11.53 -7.34
C THR A 483 -7.11 10.30 -7.73
N LEU A 484 -7.48 9.13 -7.22
CA LEU A 484 -6.88 7.86 -7.62
C LEU A 484 -7.53 7.31 -8.89
N ASP A 485 -6.71 6.82 -9.81
CA ASP A 485 -7.14 6.02 -10.96
C ASP A 485 -6.49 4.63 -10.92
N THR A 486 -7.07 3.67 -11.64
CA THR A 486 -6.55 2.30 -11.75
C THR A 486 -5.91 2.11 -13.13
N PRO A 487 -4.68 1.57 -13.23
CA PRO A 487 -4.09 1.18 -14.50
C PRO A 487 -4.94 0.13 -15.23
N ASP A 488 -4.94 0.17 -16.56
CA ASP A 488 -5.63 -0.87 -17.36
C ASP A 488 -4.83 -2.17 -17.34
N GLN A 489 -3.49 -2.04 -17.39
CA GLN A 489 -2.55 -3.15 -17.34
C GLN A 489 -1.31 -2.73 -16.54
N LEU A 490 -0.74 -3.70 -15.85
CA LEU A 490 0.45 -3.57 -15.02
C LEU A 490 1.10 -4.94 -14.94
N GLY A 491 2.44 -4.99 -14.93
CA GLY A 491 3.15 -6.23 -14.67
C GLY A 491 4.56 -6.24 -15.23
N TRP A 492 5.14 -7.44 -15.28
CA TRP A 492 6.42 -7.70 -15.91
C TRP A 492 6.21 -8.19 -17.33
N GLU A 493 6.97 -7.64 -18.28
CA GLU A 493 7.05 -8.12 -19.65
C GLU A 493 8.48 -7.95 -20.16
N SER A 494 9.12 -9.04 -20.59
CA SER A 494 10.50 -9.04 -21.12
C SER A 494 11.50 -8.29 -20.21
N ASP A 495 11.55 -8.64 -18.92
CA ASP A 495 12.39 -8.03 -17.88
C ASP A 495 12.14 -6.53 -17.60
N HIS A 496 11.05 -5.97 -18.10
CA HIS A 496 10.62 -4.61 -17.79
C HIS A 496 9.32 -4.63 -17.00
N TYR A 497 9.26 -3.81 -15.95
CA TYR A 497 8.00 -3.56 -15.27
C TYR A 497 7.29 -2.40 -15.94
N PHE A 498 6.00 -2.55 -16.22
CA PHE A 498 5.24 -1.56 -16.96
C PHE A 498 3.92 -1.21 -16.28
N LEU A 499 3.47 0.02 -16.53
CA LEU A 499 2.15 0.56 -16.19
C LEU A 499 1.55 1.17 -17.45
N ARG A 500 0.30 0.82 -17.71
CA ARG A 500 -0.44 1.30 -18.88
C ARG A 500 -1.79 1.88 -18.49
N LYS A 501 -2.13 3.01 -19.10
CA LYS A 501 -3.47 3.61 -18.98
C LYS A 501 -3.92 4.25 -20.29
N ARG A 502 -5.22 4.16 -20.55
CA ARG A 502 -5.94 4.91 -21.57
C ARG A 502 -7.18 5.58 -21.04
N GLY A 503 -7.62 6.62 -21.75
CA GLY A 503 -8.89 7.29 -21.50
C GLY A 503 -8.93 7.93 -20.11
N LEU A 504 -7.84 8.60 -19.70
CA LEU A 504 -7.81 9.38 -18.46
C LEU A 504 -9.02 10.34 -18.41
N SER A 505 -9.77 10.27 -17.31
CA SER A 505 -10.98 11.08 -17.11
C SER A 505 -10.69 12.47 -16.56
N SER A 506 -9.52 12.67 -15.96
CA SER A 506 -9.04 13.94 -15.42
C SER A 506 -7.53 14.07 -15.66
N GLY A 507 -6.98 15.29 -15.53
CA GLY A 507 -5.58 15.55 -15.87
C GLY A 507 -4.61 14.75 -15.02
N LEU A 508 -3.50 14.33 -15.62
CA LEU A 508 -2.48 13.52 -14.97
C LEU A 508 -1.63 14.40 -14.03
N VAL A 509 -1.60 14.08 -12.74
CA VAL A 509 -0.63 14.71 -11.81
C VAL A 509 0.68 13.92 -11.85
N THR A 510 0.58 12.61 -11.65
CA THR A 510 1.72 11.70 -11.66
C THR A 510 1.30 10.28 -12.07
N ALA A 511 2.13 9.62 -12.85
CA ALA A 511 2.13 8.17 -12.99
C ALA A 511 3.57 7.69 -12.82
N ALA A 512 3.82 6.86 -11.81
CA ALA A 512 5.16 6.43 -11.49
C ALA A 512 5.24 4.95 -11.12
N LEU A 513 6.39 4.37 -11.43
CA LEU A 513 6.83 3.05 -11.01
C LEU A 513 7.92 3.26 -9.97
N TYR A 514 7.63 2.99 -8.70
CA TYR A 514 8.51 3.26 -7.57
C TYR A 514 9.04 1.94 -7.00
N GLY A 515 10.26 1.59 -7.35
CA GLY A 515 10.97 0.39 -6.91
C GLY A 515 11.75 0.59 -5.60
N ARG A 516 11.62 -0.36 -4.68
CA ARG A 516 12.42 -0.43 -3.44
C ARG A 516 13.48 -1.52 -3.54
N LEU A 517 14.74 -1.19 -3.26
CA LEU A 517 15.85 -2.14 -3.17
C LEU A 517 16.22 -2.32 -1.70
N TYR A 518 15.49 -3.18 -1.00
CA TYR A 518 15.59 -3.31 0.45
C TYR A 518 16.97 -3.80 0.93
N GLU A 519 17.66 -4.57 0.11
CA GLU A 519 19.01 -5.08 0.37
C GLU A 519 20.12 -4.02 0.24
N ARG A 520 19.79 -2.83 -0.28
CA ARG A 520 20.72 -1.69 -0.45
C ARG A 520 20.41 -0.50 0.46
N ASN A 521 19.47 -0.67 1.40
CA ASN A 521 19.13 0.37 2.38
C ASN A 521 20.31 0.78 3.26
#